data_AF-A0A3B9ARL7-F1
#
_entry.id   AF-A0A3B9ARL7-F1
#
_cell.length_a   1.000
_cell.length_b   1.000
_cell.length_c   1.000
_cell.angle_alpha   90.00
_cell.angle_beta   90.00
_cell.angle_gamma   90.00
#
_symmetry.space_group_name_H-M   'P 1'
#
loop_
_entity.id
_entity.type
_entity.pdbx_description
1 polymer ?
#
loop_
_entity_poly.entity_id
_entity_poly.type
_entity_poly.pdbx_seq_one_letter_code
_entity_poly.pdbx_strand_id
1 'polypeptide(L)' 'MRQQTTPHILMVRPANFAFNEETAANNAFQSRDGKLTPAEMRERAMQEFDGFVAQLRAAGVDVIV' A
#
# COMPACT_ATOMS: atom_id res chain seq x y z
N MET A 1 10.92 -2.80 24.58
CA MET A 1 9.99 -2.56 23.45
C MET A 1 10.26 -1.17 22.93
N ARG A 2 10.48 -0.98 21.62
CA ARG A 2 10.69 0.35 21.04
C ARG A 2 9.33 1.07 21.07
N GLN A 3 9.23 2.19 21.79
CA GLN A 3 8.04 3.02 21.70
C GLN A 3 7.98 3.62 20.29
N GLN A 4 6.83 3.48 19.64
CA GLN A 4 6.45 4.30 18.49
C GLN A 4 6.58 5.78 18.91
N THR A 5 7.39 6.56 18.19
CA THR A 5 7.68 7.95 18.56
C THR A 5 6.51 8.90 18.29
N THR A 6 5.61 8.55 17.36
CA THR A 6 4.41 9.33 17.04
C THR A 6 3.18 8.42 16.89
N PRO A 7 2.04 8.79 17.50
CA PRO A 7 0.78 8.11 17.23
C PRO A 7 0.17 8.50 15.89
N HIS A 8 0.74 9.48 15.16
CA HIS A 8 0.21 10.00 13.90
C HIS A 8 0.97 9.45 12.69
N ILE A 9 0.25 8.89 11.72
CA ILE A 9 0.76 8.38 10.44
C ILE A 9 0.02 9.04 9.29
N LEU A 10 0.76 9.49 8.27
CA LEU A 10 0.22 9.86 6.96
C LEU A 10 0.37 8.67 6.00
N MET A 11 -0.71 8.25 5.38
CA MET A 11 -0.73 7.22 4.34
C MET A 11 -1.26 7.82 3.05
N VAL A 12 -0.69 7.45 1.90
CA VAL A 12 -1.13 7.96 0.59
C VAL A 12 -1.88 6.86 -0.14
N ARG A 13 -3.14 7.15 -0.52
CA ARG A 13 -3.98 6.19 -1.23
C ARG A 13 -3.44 5.92 -2.65
N PRO A 14 -3.25 4.65 -3.05
CA PRO A 14 -2.77 4.33 -4.39
C PRO A 14 -3.84 4.63 -5.44
N ALA A 15 -3.52 5.48 -6.42
CA ALA A 15 -4.43 5.81 -7.52
C ALA A 15 -4.28 4.84 -8.72
N ASN A 16 -3.05 4.45 -9.03
CA ASN A 16 -2.75 3.46 -10.05
C ASN A 16 -1.72 2.47 -9.51
N PHE A 17 -2.08 1.19 -9.49
CA PHE A 17 -1.26 0.11 -8.94
C PHE A 17 -1.13 -0.97 -10.00
N ALA A 18 -0.08 -0.85 -10.81
CA ALA A 18 0.23 -1.74 -11.91
C ALA A 18 1.74 -1.72 -12.18
N PHE A 19 2.20 -2.72 -12.93
CA PHE A 19 3.59 -2.79 -13.37
C PHE A 19 3.94 -1.59 -14.26
N ASN A 20 5.07 -0.94 -14.00
CA ASN A 20 5.59 0.15 -14.80
C ASN A 20 6.86 -0.31 -15.53
N GLU A 21 6.77 -0.50 -16.85
CA GLU A 21 7.86 -1.02 -17.68
C GLU A 21 9.11 -0.11 -17.70
N GLU A 22 8.92 1.20 -17.66
CA GLU A 22 10.00 2.20 -17.71
C GLU A 22 10.88 2.14 -16.47
N THR A 23 10.28 1.87 -15.31
CA THR A 23 10.98 1.81 -14.02
C THR A 23 11.31 0.38 -13.58
N ALA A 24 10.81 -0.63 -14.28
CA ALA A 24 11.02 -2.02 -13.89
C ALA A 24 12.49 -2.46 -13.91
N ALA A 25 13.32 -1.81 -14.73
CA ALA A 25 14.73 -2.13 -14.84
C ALA A 25 15.53 -1.80 -13.56
N ASN A 26 15.08 -0.85 -12.74
CA ASN A 26 15.81 -0.39 -11.55
C ASN A 26 14.97 -0.37 -10.26
N ASN A 27 13.67 -0.66 -10.33
CA ASN A 27 12.80 -0.73 -9.18
C ASN A 27 12.56 -2.19 -8.78
N ALA A 28 13.19 -2.61 -7.68
CA ALA A 28 13.08 -3.97 -7.15
C ALA A 28 11.65 -4.37 -6.74
N PHE A 29 10.72 -3.42 -6.59
CA PHE A 29 9.31 -3.67 -6.28
C PHE A 29 8.45 -3.92 -7.54
N GLN A 30 8.99 -3.71 -8.73
CA GLN A 30 8.29 -3.96 -9.99
C GLN A 30 8.51 -5.42 -10.42
N SER A 31 7.59 -6.31 -10.03
CA SER A 31 7.58 -7.71 -10.46
C SER A 31 6.47 -7.96 -11.47
N ARG A 32 6.76 -8.71 -12.54
CA ARG A 32 5.74 -9.23 -13.46
C ARG A 32 5.14 -10.50 -12.89
N ASP A 33 4.25 -10.37 -11.90
CA ASP A 33 3.36 -11.47 -11.54
C ASP A 33 2.20 -11.49 -12.54
N GLY A 34 2.38 -12.21 -13.66
CA GLY A 34 1.40 -12.35 -14.75
C GLY A 34 0.12 -13.12 -14.37
N LYS A 35 -0.23 -13.15 -13.09
CA LYS A 35 -1.38 -13.88 -12.53
C LYS A 35 -2.63 -13.02 -12.36
N LEU A 36 -2.47 -11.69 -12.31
CA LEU A 36 -3.55 -10.74 -12.07
C LEU A 36 -3.59 -9.71 -13.19
N THR A 37 -4.81 -9.34 -13.61
CA THR A 37 -4.99 -8.17 -14.46
C THR A 37 -4.69 -6.89 -13.68
N PRO A 38 -4.35 -5.77 -14.37
CA PRO A 38 -4.15 -4.49 -13.70
C PRO A 38 -5.36 -4.03 -12.89
N ALA A 39 -6.58 -4.39 -13.29
CA ALA A 39 -7.79 -4.05 -12.55
C ALA A 39 -7.88 -4.81 -11.22
N GLU A 40 -7.67 -6.13 -11.25
CA GLU A 40 -7.65 -6.96 -10.03
C GLU A 40 -6.51 -6.58 -9.09
N MET A 41 -5.35 -6.22 -9.64
CA MET A 41 -4.21 -5.78 -8.85
C MET A 41 -4.52 -4.46 -8.11
N ARG A 42 -5.14 -3.48 -8.79
CA ARG A 42 -5.60 -2.25 -8.16
C ARG A 42 -6.64 -2.52 -7.07
N GLU A 43 -7.62 -3.37 -7.36
CA GLU A 43 -8.68 -3.68 -6.40
C GLU A 43 -8.10 -4.32 -5.12
N ARG A 44 -7.21 -5.31 -5.28
CA ARG A 44 -6.51 -5.93 -4.14
C ARG A 44 -5.66 -4.93 -3.35
N ALA A 45 -4.89 -4.09 -4.04
CA ALA A 45 -4.07 -3.07 -3.37
C ALA A 45 -4.92 -2.08 -2.56
N MET A 46 -6.09 -1.71 -3.07
CA MET A 46 -7.04 -0.84 -2.36
C MET A 46 -7.63 -1.54 -1.14
N GLN A 47 -8.03 -2.80 -1.28
CA GLN A 47 -8.54 -3.61 -0.16
C GLN A 47 -7.49 -3.79 0.93
N GLU A 48 -6.24 -4.09 0.57
CA GLU A 48 -5.12 -4.21 1.51
C GLU A 48 -4.82 -2.88 2.20
N PHE A 49 -4.80 -1.77 1.46
CA PHE A 49 -4.61 -0.43 2.00
C PHE A 49 -5.69 -0.09 3.04
N ASP A 50 -6.96 -0.27 2.69
CA ASP A 50 -8.09 0.02 3.58
C ASP A 50 -8.08 -0.90 4.82
N GLY A 51 -7.73 -2.17 4.63
CA GLY A 51 -7.53 -3.12 5.72
C GLY A 51 -6.44 -2.69 6.70
N PHE A 52 -5.31 -2.20 6.18
CA PHE A 52 -4.21 -1.75 7.02
C PHE A 52 -4.52 -0.45 7.78
N VAL A 53 -5.18 0.52 7.11
CA VAL A 53 -5.69 1.73 7.76
C VAL A 53 -6.63 1.37 8.91
N ALA A 54 -7.56 0.43 8.69
CA ALA A 54 -8.49 -0.02 9.71
C ALA A 54 -7.77 -0.66 10.92
N GLN A 55 -6.78 -1.52 10.68
CA GLN A 55 -6.00 -2.15 11.73
C GLN A 55 -5.21 -1.14 12.58
N LEU A 56 -4.57 -0.16 11.93
CA LEU A 56 -3.82 0.90 12.63
C LEU A 56 -4.75 1.75 13.50
N ARG A 57 -5.90 2.16 12.96
CA ARG A 57 -6.91 2.91 13.71
C ARG A 57 -7.46 2.11 14.90
N ALA A 58 -7.71 0.82 14.71
CA ALA A 58 -8.14 -0.08 15.80
C ALA A 58 -7.07 -0.23 16.90
N ALA A 59 -5.79 -0.09 16.56
CA ALA A 59 -4.68 -0.07 17.50
C ALA A 59 -4.46 1.30 18.17
N GLY A 60 -5.32 2.29 17.92
CA GLY A 60 -5.22 3.64 18.51
C GLY A 60 -4.24 4.58 17.81
N VAL A 61 -3.81 4.24 16.60
CA VAL A 61 -2.98 5.10 15.75
C VAL A 61 -3.88 6.08 15.00
N ASP A 62 -3.52 7.36 15.02
CA ASP A 62 -4.16 8.38 14.20
C ASP A 62 -3.63 8.32 12.77
N VAL A 63 -4.50 7.98 11.82
CA VAL A 63 -4.13 7.77 10.41
C VAL A 63 -4.82 8.80 9.53
N ILE A 64 -4.02 9.66 8.93
CA ILE A 64 -4.39 10.62 7.89
C ILE A 64 -4.20 9.94 6.54
N VAL A 65 -5.20 10.02 5.67
CA VAL A 65 -5.20 9.43 4.31
C VAL A 65 -5.34 10.54 3.28
#